data_AF-U5F9T2-F1
#
_entry.id   AF-U5F9T2-F1
#
_cell.length_a   1.000
_cell.length_b   1.000
_cell.length_c   1.000
_cell.angle_alpha   90.00
_cell.angle_beta   90.00
_cell.angle_gamma   90.00
#
_symmetry.space_group_name_H-M   'P 1'
#
loop_
_entity.id
_entity.type
_entity.pdbx_description
1 polymer ?
#
loop_
_entity_poly.entity_id
_entity_poly.type
_entity_poly.pdbx_seq_one_letter_code
_entity_poly.pdbx_strand_id
1 'polypeptide(L)'
;MMEPVEFSFTLSEEQKKAKQKRVAALIKQPQIKQWLKQYDQTAAFVEAHSGRFQDYCDVMKKCEHCQGISFCRQPMTGTRMELRYDGILQNVLVPCHYQIEQQKLYAHEKQYRQCDMPKSYLCVNLAKLDLKEESGEYKGVVMQVLQTIMDEDSSKGLYLWGKPGAGKSYLAAGMCNYFAKKKRSVSFVNVPKLISDLKMMFQEPLAMEAKLASIRHVDVLVLDDIGGESVTSWSRDDILLPILDGRMEGKKLTIFTSNYRMQELKEKWALGNGKQMEPMAAERLLERISTLSTEIFVKGNSRRK
;
A
#
# COMPACT_ATOMS: atom_id res chain seq x y z
N MET A 1 21.50 -9.10 58.40
CA MET A 1 20.80 -10.15 57.63
C MET A 1 19.32 -9.80 57.65
N MET A 2 18.74 -9.40 56.51
CA MET A 2 17.29 -9.18 56.42
C MET A 2 16.67 -10.51 55.99
N GLU A 3 15.84 -11.10 56.84
CA GLU A 3 15.07 -12.29 56.49
C GLU A 3 14.00 -11.92 55.44
N PRO A 4 13.78 -12.76 54.41
CA PRO A 4 12.73 -12.53 53.44
C PRO A 4 11.37 -12.69 54.11
N VAL A 5 10.54 -11.63 54.03
CA VAL A 5 9.16 -11.68 54.49
C VAL A 5 8.36 -12.54 53.52
N GLU A 6 8.07 -13.79 53.90
CA GLU A 6 7.11 -14.63 53.19
C GLU A 6 5.69 -14.16 53.49
N PHE A 7 5.11 -13.39 52.57
CA PHE A 7 3.68 -13.12 52.59
C PHE A 7 2.91 -14.38 52.19
N SER A 8 2.48 -15.18 53.17
CA SER A 8 1.54 -16.29 52.95
C SER A 8 0.12 -15.74 52.73
N PHE A 9 -0.21 -15.40 51.48
CA PHE A 9 -1.56 -14.98 51.12
C PHE A 9 -2.50 -16.20 51.07
N THR A 10 -3.21 -16.49 52.16
CA THR A 10 -4.23 -17.54 52.20
C THR A 10 -5.59 -16.99 51.76
N LEU A 11 -6.12 -17.51 50.65
CA LEU A 11 -7.46 -17.17 50.15
C LEU A 11 -8.54 -17.54 51.17
N SER A 12 -9.55 -16.68 51.34
CA SER A 12 -10.74 -17.00 52.14
C SER A 12 -11.55 -18.14 51.51
N GLU A 13 -12.37 -18.85 52.30
CA GLU A 13 -13.21 -19.95 51.79
C GLU A 13 -14.17 -19.51 50.67
N GLU A 14 -14.66 -18.27 50.71
CA GLU A 14 -15.45 -17.69 49.62
C GLU A 14 -14.62 -17.47 48.35
N GLN A 15 -13.39 -16.97 48.49
CA GLN A 15 -12.47 -16.78 47.36
C GLN A 15 -12.05 -18.11 46.73
N LYS A 16 -11.84 -19.16 47.53
CA LYS A 16 -11.55 -20.53 47.04
C LYS A 16 -12.73 -21.08 46.23
N LYS A 17 -13.96 -20.97 46.75
CA LYS A 17 -15.18 -21.39 46.01
C LYS A 17 -15.34 -20.60 44.70
N ALA A 18 -15.12 -19.30 44.72
CA ALA A 18 -15.18 -18.46 43.52
C ALA A 18 -14.12 -18.86 42.47
N LYS A 19 -12.89 -19.16 42.91
CA LYS A 19 -11.80 -19.65 42.06
C LYS A 19 -12.15 -20.99 41.42
N GLN A 20 -12.64 -21.96 42.19
CA GLN A 20 -13.05 -23.28 41.69
C GLN A 20 -14.16 -23.17 40.64
N LYS A 21 -15.18 -22.34 40.90
CA LYS A 21 -16.26 -22.08 39.94
C LYS A 21 -15.74 -21.48 38.63
N ARG A 22 -14.79 -20.54 38.70
CA ARG A 22 -14.13 -19.94 37.53
C ARG A 22 -13.35 -20.99 36.73
N VAL A 23 -12.51 -21.78 37.39
CA VAL A 23 -11.69 -22.82 36.74
C VAL A 23 -12.57 -23.86 36.04
N ALA A 24 -13.65 -24.30 36.69
CA ALA A 24 -14.63 -25.22 36.09
C ALA A 24 -15.31 -24.64 34.83
N ALA A 25 -15.55 -23.33 34.78
CA ALA A 25 -16.08 -22.66 33.60
C ALA A 25 -15.03 -22.52 32.49
N LEU A 26 -13.78 -22.18 32.84
CA LEU A 26 -12.66 -22.00 31.91
C LEU A 26 -12.31 -23.29 31.16
N ILE A 27 -12.16 -24.42 31.88
CA ILE A 27 -11.79 -25.71 31.29
C ILE A 27 -12.85 -26.22 30.30
N LYS A 28 -14.12 -25.79 30.43
CA LYS A 28 -15.18 -26.15 29.48
C LYS A 28 -15.07 -25.43 28.15
N GLN A 29 -14.39 -24.27 28.09
CA GLN A 29 -14.31 -23.47 26.88
C GLN A 29 -13.44 -24.16 25.80
N PRO A 30 -13.89 -24.24 24.54
CA PRO A 30 -13.16 -24.90 23.46
C PRO A 30 -11.74 -24.35 23.26
N GLN A 31 -11.59 -23.02 23.32
CA GLN A 31 -10.31 -22.33 23.17
C GLN A 31 -9.28 -22.70 24.25
N ILE A 32 -9.71 -22.90 25.49
CA ILE A 32 -8.82 -23.32 26.59
C ILE A 32 -8.43 -24.79 26.43
N LYS A 33 -9.36 -25.66 26.03
CA LYS A 33 -9.05 -27.07 25.73
C LYS A 33 -8.03 -27.19 24.61
N GLN A 34 -8.18 -26.39 23.55
CA GLN A 34 -7.24 -26.35 22.44
C GLN A 34 -5.85 -25.85 22.90
N TRP A 35 -5.83 -24.79 23.72
CA TRP A 35 -4.58 -24.26 24.29
C TRP A 35 -3.84 -25.28 25.16
N LEU A 36 -4.55 -25.99 26.04
CA LEU A 36 -3.98 -27.04 26.88
C LEU A 36 -3.36 -28.17 26.05
N LYS A 37 -4.05 -28.60 24.99
CA LYS A 37 -3.54 -29.61 24.06
C LYS A 37 -2.31 -29.12 23.29
N GLN A 38 -2.28 -27.83 22.91
CA GLN A 38 -1.17 -27.25 22.15
C GLN A 38 0.13 -27.19 22.95
N TYR A 39 0.05 -26.88 24.24
CA TYR A 39 1.23 -26.71 25.12
C TYR A 39 1.47 -27.88 26.08
N ASP A 40 0.76 -29.00 25.87
CA ASP A 40 0.79 -30.20 26.72
C ASP A 40 0.64 -29.88 28.22
N GLN A 41 -0.34 -29.04 28.54
CA GLN A 41 -0.63 -28.58 29.90
C GLN A 41 -1.90 -29.23 30.46
N THR A 42 -1.98 -29.30 31.79
CA THR A 42 -3.11 -29.92 32.49
C THR A 42 -4.09 -28.90 33.05
N ALA A 43 -5.25 -29.37 33.50
CA ALA A 43 -6.24 -28.55 34.21
C ALA A 43 -5.66 -27.85 35.46
N ALA A 44 -4.67 -28.46 36.12
CA ALA A 44 -3.97 -27.86 37.27
C ALA A 44 -3.23 -26.57 36.88
N PHE A 45 -2.72 -26.49 35.64
CA PHE A 45 -2.08 -25.29 35.13
C PHE A 45 -3.07 -24.12 34.98
N VAL A 46 -4.30 -24.41 34.54
CA VAL A 46 -5.39 -23.42 34.48
C VAL A 46 -5.79 -22.96 35.89
N GLU A 47 -5.80 -23.87 36.86
CA GLU A 47 -6.09 -23.52 38.25
C GLU A 47 -5.04 -22.59 38.86
N ALA A 48 -3.76 -22.86 38.62
CA ALA A 48 -2.65 -22.00 39.03
C ALA A 48 -2.75 -20.59 38.41
N HIS A 49 -3.16 -20.49 37.14
CA HIS A 49 -3.15 -19.23 36.39
C HIS A 49 -4.56 -18.70 36.04
N SER A 50 -5.57 -19.07 36.83
CA SER A 50 -6.99 -18.87 36.52
C SER A 50 -7.40 -17.42 36.21
N GLY A 51 -6.70 -16.42 36.76
CA GLY A 51 -6.90 -15.00 36.43
C GLY A 51 -6.53 -14.68 34.98
N ARG A 52 -5.34 -15.08 34.54
CA ARG A 52 -4.86 -14.81 33.17
C ARG A 52 -5.70 -15.50 32.10
N PHE A 53 -6.16 -16.73 32.39
CA PHE A 53 -7.09 -17.43 31.50
C PHE A 53 -8.46 -16.76 31.43
N GLN A 54 -8.94 -16.18 32.53
CA GLN A 54 -10.17 -15.40 32.54
C GLN A 54 -10.02 -14.11 31.71
N ASP A 55 -8.94 -13.35 31.93
CA ASP A 55 -8.65 -12.15 31.15
C ASP A 55 -8.55 -12.44 29.66
N TYR A 56 -7.90 -13.55 29.30
CA TYR A 56 -7.83 -14.05 27.93
C TYR A 56 -9.22 -14.31 27.33
N CYS A 57 -10.10 -15.01 28.05
CA CYS A 57 -11.46 -15.28 27.57
C CYS A 57 -12.28 -14.00 27.41
N ASP A 58 -12.16 -13.06 28.35
CA ASP A 58 -12.91 -11.80 28.30
C ASP A 58 -12.42 -10.88 27.18
N VAL A 59 -11.13 -10.93 26.84
CA VAL A 59 -10.61 -10.30 25.62
C VAL A 59 -11.16 -10.98 24.37
N MET A 60 -11.19 -12.31 24.33
CA MET A 60 -11.69 -13.06 23.16
C MET A 60 -13.18 -12.83 22.89
N LYS A 61 -14.02 -12.71 23.93
CA LYS A 61 -15.45 -12.38 23.79
C LYS A 61 -15.70 -11.07 23.04
N LYS A 62 -14.81 -10.08 23.18
CA LYS A 62 -14.91 -8.82 22.41
C LYS A 62 -14.77 -9.02 20.90
N CYS A 63 -14.21 -10.15 20.47
CA CYS A 63 -13.96 -10.49 19.07
C CYS A 63 -15.01 -11.42 18.43
N GLU A 64 -15.90 -12.08 19.21
CA GLU A 64 -16.84 -13.11 18.72
C GLU A 64 -17.83 -12.61 17.64
N HIS A 65 -18.09 -11.30 17.61
CA HIS A 65 -18.94 -10.65 16.60
C HIS A 65 -18.26 -9.42 15.97
N CYS A 66 -16.93 -9.45 15.87
CA CYS A 66 -16.18 -8.37 15.23
C CYS A 66 -16.56 -8.29 13.74
N GLN A 67 -16.92 -7.10 13.26
CA GLN A 67 -17.31 -6.84 11.86
C GLN A 67 -16.19 -6.21 11.03
N GLY A 68 -14.96 -6.21 11.55
CA GLY A 68 -13.80 -5.63 10.90
C GLY A 68 -13.04 -4.64 11.78
N ILE A 69 -11.92 -4.14 11.26
CA ILE A 69 -10.98 -3.26 11.98
C ILE A 69 -11.67 -1.99 12.48
N SER A 70 -12.55 -1.39 11.67
CA SER A 70 -13.28 -0.16 12.03
C SER A 70 -14.25 -0.33 13.21
N PHE A 71 -14.68 -1.57 13.49
CA PHE A 71 -15.58 -1.90 14.60
C PHE A 71 -14.86 -2.59 15.75
N CYS A 72 -13.52 -2.57 15.75
CA CYS A 72 -12.71 -3.25 16.74
C CYS A 72 -12.92 -2.64 18.14
N ARG A 73 -13.30 -3.48 19.11
CA ARG A 73 -13.53 -3.09 20.51
C ARG A 73 -12.35 -3.34 21.43
N GLN A 74 -11.21 -3.76 20.86
CA GLN A 74 -9.99 -3.99 21.61
C GLN A 74 -9.29 -2.67 21.92
N PRO A 75 -8.58 -2.56 23.07
CA PRO A 75 -7.82 -1.35 23.42
C PRO A 75 -6.80 -0.96 22.34
N MET A 76 -6.16 -1.96 21.72
CA MET A 76 -5.30 -1.78 20.56
C MET A 76 -5.98 -2.34 19.32
N THR A 77 -6.48 -1.45 18.46
CA THR A 77 -7.19 -1.79 17.23
C THR A 77 -6.42 -2.78 16.37
N GLY A 78 -7.11 -3.81 15.87
CA GLY A 78 -6.51 -4.83 15.00
C GLY A 78 -5.64 -5.86 15.73
N THR A 79 -5.57 -5.82 17.05
CA THR A 79 -4.81 -6.79 17.84
C THR A 79 -5.71 -7.56 18.80
N ARG A 80 -5.26 -8.73 19.23
CA ARG A 80 -5.86 -9.50 20.32
C ARG A 80 -4.75 -10.06 21.21
N MET A 81 -5.08 -10.30 22.47
CA MET A 81 -4.18 -10.98 23.40
C MET A 81 -4.28 -12.49 23.20
N GLU A 82 -3.13 -13.15 23.07
CA GLU A 82 -2.96 -14.59 23.12
C GLU A 82 -2.13 -15.00 24.32
N LEU A 83 -2.41 -16.19 24.88
CA LEU A 83 -1.57 -16.82 25.88
C LEU A 83 -0.55 -17.71 25.16
N ARG A 84 0.74 -17.57 25.49
CA ARG A 84 1.81 -18.47 25.05
C ARG A 84 2.55 -19.05 26.24
N TYR A 85 3.07 -20.26 26.08
CA TYR A 85 3.82 -20.95 27.11
C TYR A 85 5.11 -21.53 26.54
N ASP A 86 6.24 -20.92 26.91
CA ASP A 86 7.60 -21.38 26.60
C ASP A 86 8.37 -21.56 27.93
N GLY A 87 7.80 -22.35 28.85
CA GLY A 87 8.27 -22.52 30.23
C GLY A 87 7.70 -21.51 31.22
N ILE A 88 7.34 -20.30 30.76
CA ILE A 88 6.63 -19.28 31.53
C ILE A 88 5.35 -18.90 30.75
N LEU A 89 4.22 -18.75 31.47
CA LEU A 89 2.99 -18.24 30.86
C LEU A 89 3.13 -16.76 30.53
N GLN A 90 2.94 -16.39 29.27
CA GLN A 90 3.09 -15.03 28.77
C GLN A 90 1.82 -14.57 28.04
N ASN A 91 1.52 -13.27 28.18
CA ASN A 91 0.49 -12.59 27.40
C ASN A 91 1.18 -11.94 26.20
N VAL A 92 0.81 -12.32 24.98
CA VAL A 92 1.40 -11.80 23.75
C VAL A 92 0.32 -11.14 22.93
N LEU A 93 0.56 -9.88 22.52
CA LEU A 93 -0.31 -9.20 21.56
C LEU A 93 0.00 -9.69 20.16
N VAL A 94 -1.02 -10.17 19.46
CA VAL A 94 -0.93 -10.62 18.07
C VAL A 94 -1.94 -9.90 17.19
N PRO A 95 -1.69 -9.72 15.88
CA PRO A 95 -2.69 -9.19 14.98
C PRO A 95 -3.91 -10.12 14.91
N CYS A 96 -5.11 -9.55 14.88
CA CYS A 96 -6.33 -10.32 14.68
C CYS A 96 -6.46 -10.74 13.21
N HIS A 97 -7.43 -11.61 12.91
CA HIS A 97 -7.68 -12.10 11.55
C HIS A 97 -7.81 -10.96 10.52
N TYR A 98 -8.62 -9.93 10.82
CA TYR A 98 -8.79 -8.79 9.92
C TYR A 98 -7.50 -7.98 9.71
N GLN A 99 -6.69 -7.81 10.76
CA GLN A 99 -5.41 -7.13 10.66
C GLN A 99 -4.42 -7.93 9.81
N ILE A 100 -4.41 -9.26 9.94
CA ILE A 100 -3.60 -10.15 9.11
C ILE A 100 -4.04 -10.05 7.64
N GLU A 101 -5.34 -10.07 7.36
CA GLU A 101 -5.86 -9.88 6.00
C GLU A 101 -5.50 -8.51 5.42
N GLN A 102 -5.61 -7.46 6.22
CA GLN A 102 -5.22 -6.11 5.81
C GLN A 102 -3.71 -6.02 5.53
N GLN A 103 -2.87 -6.59 6.40
CA GLN A 103 -1.42 -6.67 6.19
C GLN A 103 -1.08 -7.46 4.91
N LYS A 104 -1.80 -8.55 4.62
CA LYS A 104 -1.65 -9.30 3.36
C LYS A 104 -2.06 -8.46 2.15
N LEU A 105 -3.14 -7.69 2.26
CA LEU A 105 -3.65 -6.84 1.19
C LEU A 105 -2.67 -5.73 0.81
N TYR A 106 -1.97 -5.16 1.78
CA TYR A 106 -0.97 -4.11 1.58
C TYR A 106 0.49 -4.63 1.62
N ALA A 107 0.70 -5.95 1.63
CA ALA A 107 2.04 -6.53 1.78
C ALA A 107 3.01 -6.11 0.65
N HIS A 108 2.47 -5.75 -0.52
CA HIS A 108 3.22 -5.26 -1.67
C HIS A 108 3.62 -3.79 -1.57
N GLU A 109 3.03 -3.02 -0.64
CA GLU A 109 3.35 -1.59 -0.42
C GLU A 109 4.84 -1.39 -0.15
N LYS A 110 5.51 -2.33 0.51
CA LYS A 110 6.96 -2.29 0.77
C LYS A 110 7.84 -2.28 -0.50
N GLN A 111 7.27 -2.60 -1.67
CA GLN A 111 7.98 -2.52 -2.96
C GLN A 111 7.93 -1.12 -3.58
N TYR A 112 7.11 -0.21 -3.03
CA TYR A 112 7.05 1.17 -3.49
C TYR A 112 8.22 1.96 -2.93
N ARG A 113 8.99 2.61 -3.81
CA ARG A 113 9.99 3.62 -3.41
C ARG A 113 9.34 4.97 -3.19
N GLN A 114 8.40 5.34 -4.06
CA GLN A 114 7.52 6.50 -3.92
C GLN A 114 6.07 6.05 -4.17
N CYS A 115 5.15 6.45 -3.30
CA CYS A 115 3.72 6.14 -3.42
C CYS A 115 2.88 7.40 -3.14
N ASP A 116 2.68 8.22 -4.17
CA ASP A 116 1.87 9.44 -4.06
C ASP A 116 0.36 9.20 -4.24
N MET A 117 -0.05 7.96 -4.55
CA MET A 117 -1.45 7.61 -4.70
C MET A 117 -2.15 7.38 -3.34
N PRO A 118 -3.48 7.59 -3.26
CA PRO A 118 -4.25 7.29 -2.06
C PRO A 118 -4.16 5.81 -1.67
N LYS A 119 -4.27 5.48 -0.36
CA LYS A 119 -4.22 4.09 0.12
C LYS A 119 -5.28 3.17 -0.50
N SER A 120 -6.43 3.70 -0.88
CA SER A 120 -7.46 2.93 -1.60
C SER A 120 -6.96 2.39 -2.94
N TYR A 121 -5.99 3.06 -3.57
CA TYR A 121 -5.44 2.66 -4.85
C TYR A 121 -4.49 1.46 -4.73
N LEU A 122 -3.90 1.18 -3.56
CA LEU A 122 -3.11 -0.04 -3.34
C LEU A 122 -3.94 -1.33 -3.45
N CYS A 123 -5.26 -1.21 -3.31
CA CYS A 123 -6.19 -2.33 -3.42
C CYS A 123 -6.65 -2.61 -4.85
N VAL A 124 -6.31 -1.76 -5.82
CA VAL A 124 -6.74 -1.94 -7.22
C VAL A 124 -6.21 -3.24 -7.77
N ASN A 125 -7.13 -4.05 -8.30
CA ASN A 125 -6.83 -5.29 -8.99
C ASN A 125 -7.47 -5.26 -10.38
N LEU A 126 -6.63 -5.09 -11.40
CA LEU A 126 -7.05 -4.99 -12.80
C LEU A 126 -7.81 -6.24 -13.28
N ALA A 127 -7.49 -7.42 -12.75
CA ALA A 127 -8.15 -8.67 -13.11
C ALA A 127 -9.55 -8.84 -12.47
N LYS A 128 -9.89 -8.01 -11.48
CA LYS A 128 -11.17 -8.06 -10.75
C LYS A 128 -12.04 -6.81 -11.00
N LEU A 129 -11.74 -6.02 -12.03
CA LEU A 129 -12.57 -4.89 -12.38
C LEU A 129 -13.94 -5.37 -12.87
N ASP A 130 -15.01 -4.80 -12.32
CA ASP A 130 -16.34 -5.00 -12.87
C ASP A 130 -16.49 -4.15 -14.13
N LEU A 131 -16.60 -4.82 -15.27
CA LEU A 131 -16.72 -4.19 -16.58
C LEU A 131 -18.13 -4.34 -17.16
N LYS A 132 -19.11 -4.91 -16.45
CA LYS A 132 -20.40 -5.26 -17.05
C LYS A 132 -21.10 -4.07 -17.69
N GLU A 133 -21.18 -2.96 -16.97
CA GLU A 133 -21.84 -1.72 -17.40
C GLU A 133 -20.92 -0.74 -18.14
N GLU A 134 -19.66 -1.12 -18.39
CA GLU A 134 -18.69 -0.24 -19.03
C GLU A 134 -18.82 -0.22 -20.55
N SER A 135 -18.45 0.91 -21.15
CA SER A 135 -18.43 1.08 -22.60
C SER A 135 -17.44 0.12 -23.27
N GLY A 136 -17.73 -0.27 -24.53
CA GLY A 136 -16.81 -1.11 -25.32
C GLY A 136 -15.42 -0.49 -25.47
N GLU A 137 -15.35 0.84 -25.60
CA GLU A 137 -14.09 1.59 -25.67
C GLU A 137 -13.27 1.44 -24.38
N TYR A 138 -13.88 1.61 -23.20
CA TYR A 138 -13.18 1.45 -21.92
C TYR A 138 -12.72 0.00 -21.69
N LYS A 139 -13.56 -0.98 -22.08
CA LYS A 139 -13.16 -2.39 -22.07
C LYS A 139 -11.93 -2.63 -22.93
N GLY A 140 -11.86 -2.04 -24.13
CA GLY A 140 -10.69 -2.09 -25.01
C GLY A 140 -9.43 -1.56 -24.34
N VAL A 141 -9.51 -0.41 -23.66
CA VAL A 141 -8.41 0.17 -22.88
C VAL A 141 -7.96 -0.79 -21.77
N VAL A 142 -8.89 -1.34 -21.00
CA VAL A 142 -8.56 -2.30 -19.93
C VAL A 142 -7.89 -3.54 -20.49
N MET A 143 -8.33 -4.05 -21.64
CA MET A 143 -7.69 -5.20 -22.30
C MET A 143 -6.26 -4.87 -22.75
N GLN A 144 -6.00 -3.68 -23.30
CA GLN A 144 -4.63 -3.25 -23.65
C GLN A 144 -3.74 -3.10 -22.40
N VAL A 145 -4.28 -2.57 -21.31
CA VAL A 145 -3.59 -2.51 -20.01
C VAL A 145 -3.25 -3.92 -19.51
N LEU A 146 -4.20 -4.85 -19.57
CA LEU A 146 -3.99 -6.24 -19.17
C LEU A 146 -2.94 -6.93 -20.06
N GLN A 147 -2.98 -6.72 -21.39
CA GLN A 147 -1.97 -7.24 -22.31
C GLN A 147 -0.58 -6.71 -21.96
N THR A 148 -0.46 -5.41 -21.70
CA THR A 148 0.83 -4.78 -21.35
C THR A 148 1.42 -5.33 -20.06
N ILE A 149 0.61 -5.61 -19.03
CA ILE A 149 1.13 -6.19 -17.78
C ILE A 149 1.40 -7.70 -17.88
N MET A 150 0.78 -8.39 -18.84
CA MET A 150 1.03 -9.82 -19.09
C MET A 150 2.29 -10.05 -19.92
N ASP A 151 2.64 -9.11 -20.79
CA ASP A 151 3.91 -9.09 -21.53
C ASP A 151 5.03 -8.49 -20.66
N GLU A 152 5.56 -9.29 -19.73
CA GLU A 152 6.56 -8.83 -18.77
C GLU A 152 7.93 -8.52 -19.37
N ASP A 153 8.20 -9.05 -20.57
CA ASP A 153 9.44 -8.81 -21.32
C ASP A 153 9.38 -7.49 -22.11
N SER A 154 8.18 -6.95 -22.33
CA SER A 154 8.02 -5.63 -22.94
C SER A 154 8.47 -4.52 -21.99
N SER A 155 9.41 -3.72 -22.47
CA SER A 155 9.82 -2.47 -21.81
C SER A 155 8.89 -1.31 -22.15
N LYS A 156 7.96 -1.46 -23.10
CA LYS A 156 7.12 -0.38 -23.59
C LYS A 156 5.85 -0.27 -22.75
N GLY A 157 5.70 0.86 -22.05
CA GLY A 157 4.54 1.15 -21.22
C GLY A 157 3.43 1.86 -21.96
N LEU A 158 2.57 2.54 -21.21
CA LEU A 158 1.36 3.18 -21.72
C LEU A 158 1.32 4.66 -21.37
N TYR A 159 0.90 5.48 -22.32
CA TYR A 159 0.53 6.87 -22.09
C TYR A 159 -0.99 6.98 -22.13
N LEU A 160 -1.58 7.03 -20.94
CA LEU A 160 -3.03 7.09 -20.76
C LEU A 160 -3.47 8.56 -20.71
N TRP A 161 -4.24 9.00 -21.70
CA TRP A 161 -4.74 10.38 -21.73
C TRP A 161 -6.25 10.46 -21.86
N GLY A 162 -6.84 11.59 -21.46
CA GLY A 162 -8.27 11.82 -21.54
C GLY A 162 -8.77 12.76 -20.46
N LYS A 163 -10.09 12.91 -20.32
CA LYS A 163 -10.68 13.87 -19.39
C LYS A 163 -10.35 13.55 -17.91
N PRO A 164 -10.34 14.55 -17.02
CA PRO A 164 -10.27 14.32 -15.57
C PRO A 164 -11.37 13.35 -15.11
N GLY A 165 -11.02 12.44 -14.19
CA GLY A 165 -11.97 11.47 -13.65
C GLY A 165 -12.26 10.23 -14.51
N ALA A 166 -11.67 10.11 -15.71
CA ALA A 166 -11.85 8.94 -16.59
C ALA A 166 -11.22 7.62 -16.07
N GLY A 167 -10.48 7.65 -14.95
CA GLY A 167 -9.87 6.47 -14.33
C GLY A 167 -8.43 6.16 -14.75
N LYS A 168 -7.73 7.08 -15.41
CA LYS A 168 -6.33 6.91 -15.87
C LYS A 168 -5.37 6.54 -14.72
N SER A 169 -5.35 7.35 -13.66
CA SER A 169 -4.52 7.13 -12.47
C SER A 169 -4.88 5.82 -11.76
N TYR A 170 -6.15 5.43 -11.79
CA TYR A 170 -6.63 4.19 -11.19
C TYR A 170 -6.12 2.95 -11.97
N LEU A 171 -6.15 3.00 -13.30
CA LEU A 171 -5.56 1.94 -14.15
C LEU A 171 -4.04 1.87 -13.95
N ALA A 172 -3.36 3.01 -13.97
CA ALA A 172 -1.91 3.07 -13.74
C ALA A 172 -1.51 2.54 -12.35
N ALA A 173 -2.29 2.85 -11.30
CA ALA A 173 -2.10 2.29 -9.98
C ALA A 173 -2.27 0.77 -9.95
N GLY A 174 -3.28 0.25 -10.66
CA GLY A 174 -3.48 -1.18 -10.85
C GLY A 174 -2.29 -1.87 -11.50
N MET A 175 -1.65 -1.23 -12.49
CA MET A 175 -0.43 -1.74 -13.12
C MET A 175 0.73 -1.77 -12.11
N CYS A 176 0.97 -0.69 -11.36
CA CYS A 176 1.99 -0.68 -10.30
C CYS A 176 1.74 -1.77 -9.25
N ASN A 177 0.50 -1.95 -8.78
CA ASN A 177 0.16 -2.98 -7.80
C ASN A 177 0.45 -4.38 -8.33
N TYR A 178 0.20 -4.63 -9.62
CA TYR A 178 0.47 -5.92 -10.25
C TYR A 178 1.95 -6.28 -10.15
N PHE A 179 2.84 -5.36 -10.54
CA PHE A 179 4.29 -5.60 -10.49
C PHE A 179 4.85 -5.60 -9.05
N ALA A 180 4.32 -4.75 -8.16
CA ALA A 180 4.67 -4.76 -6.75
C ALA A 180 4.32 -6.10 -6.07
N LYS A 181 3.17 -6.70 -6.41
CA LYS A 181 2.79 -8.03 -5.92
C LYS A 181 3.74 -9.14 -6.42
N LYS A 182 4.40 -8.91 -7.55
CA LYS A 182 5.49 -9.75 -8.08
C LYS A 182 6.87 -9.42 -7.52
N LYS A 183 6.95 -8.62 -6.44
CA LYS A 183 8.19 -8.21 -5.76
C LYS A 183 9.14 -7.39 -6.63
N ARG A 184 8.64 -6.74 -7.68
CA ARG A 184 9.40 -5.76 -8.46
C ARG A 184 9.32 -4.39 -7.78
N SER A 185 10.40 -3.63 -7.85
CA SER A 185 10.43 -2.27 -7.31
C SER A 185 9.56 -1.34 -8.16
N VAL A 186 8.71 -0.54 -7.52
CA VAL A 186 7.80 0.36 -8.22
C VAL A 186 7.81 1.76 -7.64
N SER A 187 7.42 2.74 -8.45
CA SER A 187 7.10 4.09 -7.97
C SER A 187 5.84 4.59 -8.64
N PHE A 188 4.92 5.15 -7.86
CA PHE A 188 3.80 5.93 -8.34
C PHE A 188 4.02 7.37 -7.92
N VAL A 189 4.32 8.23 -8.89
CA VAL A 189 4.75 9.60 -8.66
C VAL A 189 3.71 10.55 -9.23
N ASN A 190 3.19 11.47 -8.42
CA ASN A 190 2.40 12.58 -8.93
C ASN A 190 3.37 13.68 -9.41
N VAL A 191 3.40 13.94 -10.72
CA VAL A 191 4.39 14.85 -11.33
C VAL A 191 4.30 16.27 -10.75
N PRO A 192 3.11 16.91 -10.66
CA PRO A 192 3.00 18.24 -10.04
C PRO A 192 3.55 18.30 -8.61
N LYS A 193 3.23 17.29 -7.78
CA LYS A 193 3.73 17.18 -6.42
C LYS A 193 5.24 17.00 -6.38
N LEU A 194 5.80 16.11 -7.21
CA LEU A 194 7.25 15.90 -7.29
C LEU A 194 7.97 17.22 -7.58
N ILE A 195 7.52 17.97 -8.57
CA ILE A 195 8.14 19.26 -8.93
C ILE A 195 8.05 20.26 -7.77
N SER A 196 6.93 20.30 -7.05
CA SER A 196 6.76 21.16 -5.87
C SER A 196 7.69 20.75 -4.72
N ASP A 197 7.79 19.45 -4.42
CA ASP A 197 8.67 18.93 -3.37
C ASP A 197 10.14 19.24 -3.68
N LEU A 198 10.57 19.06 -4.93
CA LEU A 198 11.96 19.30 -5.33
C LEU A 198 12.32 20.80 -5.27
N LYS A 199 11.36 21.70 -5.51
CA LYS A 199 11.56 23.16 -5.31
C LYS A 199 11.89 23.50 -3.86
N MET A 200 11.31 22.79 -2.90
CA MET A 200 11.64 22.98 -1.49
C MET A 200 13.05 22.47 -1.14
N MET A 201 13.64 21.61 -1.98
CA MET A 201 14.95 20.98 -1.78
C MET A 201 16.08 21.67 -2.57
N PHE A 202 15.88 22.88 -3.09
CA PHE A 202 16.91 23.59 -3.90
C PHE A 202 18.24 23.80 -3.18
N GLN A 203 18.22 23.92 -1.85
CA GLN A 203 19.43 24.07 -1.04
C GLN A 203 20.05 22.72 -0.63
N GLU A 204 19.46 21.61 -1.06
CA GLU A 204 19.84 20.24 -0.69
C GLU A 204 20.08 19.36 -1.94
N PRO A 205 21.07 19.70 -2.80
CA PRO A 205 21.26 19.03 -4.09
C PRO A 205 21.51 17.52 -3.98
N LEU A 206 22.19 17.07 -2.93
CA LEU A 206 22.42 15.63 -2.68
C LEU A 206 21.13 14.89 -2.34
N ALA A 207 20.25 15.48 -1.52
CA ALA A 207 18.96 14.89 -1.18
C ALA A 207 18.03 14.86 -2.40
N MET A 208 18.06 15.92 -3.20
CA MET A 208 17.34 16.03 -4.46
C MET A 208 17.74 14.91 -5.43
N GLU A 209 19.05 14.72 -5.67
CA GLU A 209 19.52 13.65 -6.57
C GLU A 209 19.22 12.26 -6.00
N ALA A 210 19.35 12.06 -4.68
CA ALA A 210 18.98 10.79 -4.05
C ALA A 210 17.50 10.44 -4.27
N LYS A 211 16.59 11.43 -4.14
CA LYS A 211 15.16 11.25 -4.44
C LYS A 211 14.94 10.92 -5.91
N LEU A 212 15.55 11.67 -6.83
CA LEU A 212 15.44 11.45 -8.27
C LEU A 212 15.98 10.07 -8.68
N ALA A 213 17.14 9.66 -8.18
CA ALA A 213 17.73 8.35 -8.43
C ALA A 213 16.81 7.22 -7.92
N SER A 214 16.22 7.38 -6.74
CA SER A 214 15.29 6.39 -6.17
C SER A 214 14.05 6.16 -7.05
N ILE A 215 13.62 7.19 -7.80
CA ILE A 215 12.49 7.13 -8.74
C ILE A 215 12.97 6.63 -10.11
N ARG A 216 14.14 7.06 -10.58
CA ARG A 216 14.69 6.73 -11.89
C ARG A 216 14.98 5.23 -12.05
N HIS A 217 15.47 4.57 -11.00
CA HIS A 217 15.98 3.20 -11.07
C HIS A 217 14.97 2.08 -10.74
N VAL A 218 13.73 2.40 -10.37
CA VAL A 218 12.71 1.35 -10.11
C VAL A 218 12.39 0.57 -11.38
N ASP A 219 11.96 -0.67 -11.20
CA ASP A 219 11.59 -1.54 -12.32
C ASP A 219 10.38 -1.02 -13.09
N VAL A 220 9.40 -0.44 -12.38
CA VAL A 220 8.19 0.14 -12.97
C VAL A 220 7.90 1.51 -12.38
N LEU A 221 7.78 2.52 -13.24
CA LEU A 221 7.47 3.89 -12.85
C LEU A 221 6.14 4.32 -13.47
N VAL A 222 5.27 4.88 -12.64
CA VAL A 222 4.13 5.68 -13.08
C VAL A 222 4.45 7.16 -12.83
N LEU A 223 4.38 7.95 -13.89
CA LEU A 223 4.38 9.41 -13.86
C LEU A 223 2.93 9.89 -14.07
N ASP A 224 2.25 10.16 -12.95
CA ASP A 224 0.84 10.51 -12.91
C ASP A 224 0.63 12.03 -13.09
N ASP A 225 -0.37 12.37 -13.90
CA ASP A 225 -0.82 13.73 -14.23
C ASP A 225 0.28 14.60 -14.85
N ILE A 226 1.05 14.04 -15.78
CA ILE A 226 2.07 14.76 -16.54
C ILE A 226 1.42 15.86 -17.38
N GLY A 227 2.01 17.06 -17.34
CA GLY A 227 1.43 18.28 -17.89
C GLY A 227 0.49 19.01 -16.92
N GLY A 228 0.25 18.49 -15.71
CA GLY A 228 -0.46 19.20 -14.65
C GLY A 228 0.43 20.20 -13.89
N GLU A 229 1.76 20.05 -14.02
CA GLU A 229 2.74 20.88 -13.34
C GLU A 229 2.87 22.29 -13.93
N SER A 230 3.48 23.20 -13.16
CA SER A 230 3.99 24.45 -13.73
C SER A 230 5.18 24.14 -14.61
N VAL A 231 4.98 24.22 -15.92
CA VAL A 231 6.00 23.96 -16.93
C VAL A 231 7.06 25.05 -16.87
N THR A 232 8.27 24.67 -16.48
CA THR A 232 9.48 25.51 -16.47
C THR A 232 10.61 24.77 -17.20
N SER A 233 11.61 25.49 -17.71
CA SER A 233 12.80 24.85 -18.30
C SER A 233 13.49 23.93 -17.28
N TRP A 234 13.54 24.32 -16.01
CA TRP A 234 14.06 23.48 -14.92
C TRP A 234 13.27 22.17 -14.73
N SER A 235 11.94 22.23 -14.60
CA SER A 235 11.13 21.02 -14.43
C SER A 235 11.21 20.08 -15.64
N ARG A 236 11.31 20.66 -16.85
CA ARG A 236 11.36 19.90 -18.11
C ARG A 236 12.74 19.27 -18.32
N ASP A 237 13.79 20.09 -18.27
CA ASP A 237 15.14 19.72 -18.73
C ASP A 237 16.01 19.15 -17.61
N ASP A 238 15.86 19.64 -16.38
CA ASP A 238 16.71 19.19 -15.25
C ASP A 238 16.06 18.06 -14.45
N ILE A 239 14.74 17.92 -14.52
CA ILE A 239 13.99 16.91 -13.74
C ILE A 239 13.41 15.80 -14.61
N LEU A 240 12.50 16.14 -15.53
CA LEU A 240 11.82 15.12 -16.33
C LEU A 240 12.77 14.45 -17.32
N LEU A 241 13.56 15.23 -18.06
CA LEU A 241 14.46 14.69 -19.08
C LEU A 241 15.46 13.65 -18.53
N PRO A 242 16.19 13.88 -17.42
CA PRO A 242 17.13 12.89 -16.89
C PRO A 242 16.44 11.64 -16.34
N ILE A 243 15.21 11.77 -15.80
CA ILE A 243 14.40 10.61 -15.42
C ILE A 243 14.10 9.76 -16.65
N LEU A 244 13.60 10.38 -17.73
CA LEU A 244 13.20 9.64 -18.92
C LEU A 244 14.40 9.01 -19.65
N ASP A 245 15.51 9.74 -19.78
CA ASP A 245 16.73 9.24 -20.41
C ASP A 245 17.26 8.00 -19.69
N GLY A 246 17.37 8.04 -18.34
CA GLY A 246 17.81 6.89 -17.57
C GLY A 246 16.88 5.68 -17.67
N ARG A 247 15.58 5.91 -17.89
CA ARG A 247 14.61 4.82 -18.11
C ARG A 247 14.67 4.24 -19.50
N MET A 248 14.97 5.05 -20.51
CA MET A 248 15.22 4.57 -21.87
C MET A 248 16.48 3.71 -21.94
N GLU A 249 17.59 4.20 -21.36
CA GLU A 249 18.85 3.46 -21.30
C GLU A 249 18.68 2.12 -20.59
N GLY A 250 17.98 2.13 -19.46
CA GLY A 250 17.69 0.92 -18.69
C GLY A 250 16.55 0.05 -19.22
N LYS A 251 15.90 0.44 -20.34
CA LYS A 251 14.68 -0.19 -20.90
C LYS A 251 13.64 -0.50 -19.81
N LYS A 252 13.40 0.45 -18.91
CA LYS A 252 12.51 0.25 -17.76
C LYS A 252 11.08 0.66 -18.10
N LEU A 253 10.12 -0.18 -17.67
CA LEU A 253 8.70 0.04 -17.91
C LEU A 253 8.26 1.38 -17.31
N THR A 254 7.69 2.25 -18.15
CA THR A 254 7.27 3.59 -17.74
C THR A 254 5.86 3.86 -18.23
N ILE A 255 4.98 4.20 -17.31
CA ILE A 255 3.56 4.47 -17.55
C ILE A 255 3.32 5.94 -17.24
N PHE A 256 2.51 6.58 -18.08
CA PHE A 256 2.18 7.99 -17.96
C PHE A 256 0.67 8.15 -17.89
N THR A 257 0.22 9.14 -17.12
CA THR A 257 -1.17 9.60 -17.22
C THR A 257 -1.18 11.11 -17.48
N SER A 258 -2.08 11.57 -18.35
CA SER A 258 -2.21 13.01 -18.64
C SER A 258 -3.66 13.40 -18.93
N ASN A 259 -3.97 14.68 -18.77
CA ASN A 259 -5.21 15.25 -19.30
C ASN A 259 -5.08 15.69 -20.78
N TYR A 260 -3.86 15.67 -21.31
CA TYR A 260 -3.53 16.12 -22.65
C TYR A 260 -3.08 14.95 -23.52
N ARG A 261 -3.44 15.00 -24.79
CA ARG A 261 -2.81 14.16 -25.81
C ARG A 261 -1.32 14.53 -25.94
N MET A 262 -0.48 13.61 -26.42
CA MET A 262 0.96 13.86 -26.60
C MET A 262 1.26 15.16 -27.36
N GLN A 263 0.54 15.44 -28.45
CA GLN A 263 0.74 16.68 -29.22
C GLN A 263 0.34 17.94 -28.44
N GLU A 264 -0.78 17.90 -27.73
CA GLU A 264 -1.22 19.01 -26.87
C GLU A 264 -0.23 19.25 -25.72
N LEU A 265 0.34 18.18 -25.16
CA LEU A 265 1.36 18.25 -24.12
C LEU A 265 2.64 18.90 -24.63
N LYS A 266 3.07 18.56 -25.85
CA LYS A 266 4.23 19.20 -26.51
C LYS A 266 3.99 20.70 -26.73
N GLU A 267 2.83 21.09 -27.23
CA GLU A 267 2.49 22.50 -27.41
C GLU A 267 2.57 23.25 -26.08
N LYS A 268 2.02 22.65 -25.02
CA LYS A 268 2.11 23.20 -23.66
C LYS A 268 3.55 23.34 -23.17
N TRP A 269 4.40 22.35 -23.41
CA TRP A 269 5.82 22.39 -23.04
C TRP A 269 6.65 23.36 -23.86
N ALA A 270 6.24 23.63 -25.11
CA ALA A 270 6.91 24.57 -25.98
C ALA A 270 6.68 26.03 -25.55
N LEU A 271 5.55 26.34 -24.89
CA LEU A 271 5.25 27.70 -24.41
C LEU A 271 6.18 28.19 -23.28
N GLY A 272 6.82 27.25 -22.55
CA GLY A 272 7.76 27.56 -21.47
C GLY A 272 7.21 28.55 -20.43
N ASN A 273 8.07 29.44 -19.92
CA ASN A 273 7.71 30.51 -18.97
C ASN A 273 7.10 31.76 -19.64
N GLY A 274 6.60 31.65 -20.88
CA GLY A 274 5.93 32.75 -21.60
C GLY A 274 6.85 33.84 -22.17
N LYS A 275 8.17 33.76 -21.97
CA LYS A 275 9.15 34.73 -22.52
C LYS A 275 9.74 34.33 -23.86
N GLN A 276 9.97 33.04 -24.07
CA GLN A 276 10.46 32.46 -25.33
C GLN A 276 9.88 31.06 -25.50
N MET A 277 9.46 30.73 -26.72
CA MET A 277 9.06 29.37 -27.06
C MET A 277 10.30 28.47 -27.20
N GLU A 278 10.23 27.26 -26.68
CA GLU A 278 11.31 26.27 -26.69
C GLU A 278 10.86 24.96 -27.38
N PRO A 279 10.50 25.01 -28.68
CA PRO A 279 9.88 23.88 -29.38
C PRO A 279 10.78 22.64 -29.43
N MET A 280 12.08 22.82 -29.60
CA MET A 280 13.04 21.71 -29.64
C MET A 280 13.19 20.99 -28.29
N ALA A 281 13.06 21.72 -27.18
CA ALA A 281 13.13 21.10 -25.86
C ALA A 281 11.86 20.29 -25.56
N ALA A 282 10.69 20.81 -25.96
CA ALA A 282 9.44 20.08 -25.90
C ALA A 282 9.44 18.82 -26.79
N GLU A 283 9.97 18.93 -28.02
CA GLU A 283 10.11 17.80 -28.95
C GLU A 283 10.95 16.68 -28.34
N ARG A 284 12.12 17.04 -27.78
CA ARG A 284 13.00 16.09 -27.12
C ARG A 284 12.27 15.31 -26.04
N LEU A 285 11.52 15.99 -25.16
CA LEU A 285 10.81 15.30 -24.07
C LEU A 285 9.70 14.39 -24.61
N LEU A 286 8.97 14.84 -25.64
CA LEU A 286 7.92 14.04 -26.26
C LEU A 286 8.48 12.77 -26.92
N GLU A 287 9.63 12.87 -27.59
CA GLU A 287 10.33 11.74 -28.21
C GLU A 287 10.68 10.65 -27.18
N ARG A 288 11.10 11.04 -25.97
CA ARG A 288 11.36 10.07 -24.89
C ARG A 288 10.08 9.36 -24.47
N ILE A 289 8.99 10.10 -24.31
CA ILE A 289 7.70 9.55 -23.88
C ILE A 289 7.15 8.59 -24.95
N SER A 290 7.20 8.98 -26.23
CA SER A 290 6.73 8.14 -27.34
C SER A 290 7.60 6.88 -27.53
N THR A 291 8.88 6.96 -27.20
CA THR A 291 9.77 5.79 -27.19
C THR A 291 9.42 4.84 -26.04
N LEU A 292 9.20 5.38 -24.84
CA LEU A 292 8.91 4.60 -23.63
C LEU A 292 7.49 4.04 -23.59
N SER A 293 6.54 4.59 -24.36
CA SER A 293 5.13 4.28 -24.18
C SER A 293 4.29 4.33 -25.46
N THR A 294 3.12 3.69 -25.40
CA THR A 294 2.11 3.73 -26.46
C THR A 294 0.93 4.62 -26.02
N GLU A 295 0.53 5.58 -26.86
CA GLU A 295 -0.58 6.50 -26.59
C GLU A 295 -1.94 5.77 -26.65
N ILE A 296 -2.74 5.89 -25.58
CA ILE A 296 -4.08 5.32 -25.47
C ILE A 296 -5.04 6.38 -24.92
N PHE A 297 -6.16 6.59 -25.63
CA PHE A 297 -7.23 7.47 -25.17
C PHE A 297 -8.17 6.72 -24.22
N VAL A 298 -8.33 7.25 -23.01
CA VAL A 298 -9.22 6.72 -21.98
C VAL A 298 -10.49 7.55 -21.95
N LYS A 299 -11.52 7.06 -22.64
CA LYS A 299 -12.86 7.65 -22.61
C LYS A 299 -13.66 7.10 -21.44
N GLY A 300 -14.16 7.98 -20.58
CA GLY A 300 -15.02 7.61 -19.46
C GLY A 300 -15.64 8.83 -18.81
N ASN A 301 -16.83 8.65 -18.22
CA ASN A 301 -17.43 9.64 -17.34
C ASN A 301 -16.59 9.76 -16.05
N SER A 302 -16.68 10.91 -15.38
CA SER A 302 -16.00 11.09 -14.10
C SER A 302 -16.47 10.03 -13.12
N ARG A 303 -15.52 9.26 -12.58
CA ARG A 303 -15.74 8.25 -11.53
C ARG A 303 -15.62 8.83 -10.13
N ARG A 304 -15.34 10.13 -10.00
CA ARG A 304 -15.37 10.87 -8.74
C ARG A 304 -16.83 11.25 -8.46
N LYS A 305 -17.54 10.37 -7.75
CA LYS A 305 -18.80 10.72 -7.06
C LYS A 305 -18.47 11.00 -5.59
#